data_AF-A0A957T449-F1
#
_entry.id   AF-A0A957T449-F1
#
_cell.length_a   1.000
_cell.length_b   1.000
_cell.length_c   1.000
_cell.angle_alpha   90.00
_cell.angle_beta   90.00
_cell.angle_gamma   90.00
#
_symmetry.space_group_name_H-M   'P 1'
#
loop_
_entity.id
_entity.type
_entity.pdbx_description
1 polymer ?
#
loop_
_entity_poly.entity_id
_entity_poly.type
_entity_poly.pdbx_seq_one_letter_code
_entity_poly.pdbx_strand_id
1 'polypeptide(L)'
;MIINLTVNGTEHTLNVHAGELLRTALRRLRYYSVKHGDETGEAGADAVLLTFTPEQPTSYRLLNAGTMLAAQADGASIVTAEGLVTGDWGSGIGNRSAQATPPQSPVPDPRSLVPLQEQFVQCGAIQCGYCTPAQLLAAQKLLSENPDPTEAEVREAIAGVLCRCTGYLKPVQAILRTAALRRGETLDPLPVEIRDVPDVGEWPSSLPDSPPDDRTGDGTDTQTRTRTVPVTVASPKTQVVNKPEPKVDAVKLVKGRGVFADDVEMPGMLYGGLLTSPHAHARIRSIDKSKAVALPGVHAVLTHEDVERVVYASGGQSYPNPPPYDQVSLDNKVRHVGDRVAVVAAETPELVQQALELIEVDYEILPAVFDPLTAMADGAPVIHDQPDAVKIHDAARNIAVKIEVNHHDVDAALAQADFVYESEYSVHQVQQASIEPHIVVSYWDEDDRLVIRTSTQVPFHVRRMVAPLIGLPVRRIRVVKPRIGGGFGGKQEMLIEDLCAHLTLATGRPVKFEYTRAQEFTSARTRHPQILRFRSG
;
A
#
# COMPACT_ATOMS: atom_id res chain seq x y z
N MET A 1 10.04 23.61 -20.43
CA MET A 1 11.21 24.29 -19.85
C MET A 1 12.35 23.29 -19.89
N ILE A 2 13.54 23.70 -20.31
CA ILE A 2 14.71 22.81 -20.29
C ILE A 2 15.38 22.94 -18.92
N ILE A 3 15.62 21.81 -18.26
CA ILE A 3 16.40 21.72 -17.02
C ILE A 3 17.55 20.73 -17.18
N ASN A 4 18.58 20.88 -16.37
CA ASN A 4 19.73 19.98 -16.32
C ASN A 4 19.83 19.37 -14.91
N LEU A 5 19.97 18.05 -14.84
CA LEU A 5 20.08 17.32 -13.57
C LEU A 5 21.30 16.40 -13.65
N THR A 6 22.03 16.26 -12.55
CA THR A 6 23.03 15.19 -12.40
C THR A 6 22.47 14.12 -11.48
N VAL A 7 22.00 13.00 -12.02
CA VAL A 7 21.39 11.92 -11.22
C VAL A 7 22.33 10.73 -11.14
N ASN A 8 22.72 10.34 -9.93
CA ASN A 8 23.70 9.28 -9.67
C ASN A 8 25.02 9.46 -10.45
N GLY A 9 25.45 10.71 -10.58
CA GLY A 9 26.66 11.10 -11.34
C GLY A 9 26.50 11.07 -12.87
N THR A 10 25.28 10.93 -13.40
CA THR A 10 25.00 11.00 -14.83
C THR A 10 24.23 12.28 -15.14
N GLU A 11 24.71 13.07 -16.10
CA GLU A 11 24.05 14.29 -16.55
C GLU A 11 22.83 13.96 -17.43
N HIS A 12 21.73 14.69 -17.21
CA HIS A 12 20.49 14.60 -17.96
C HIS A 12 20.00 16.00 -18.30
N THR A 13 19.63 16.22 -19.56
CA THR A 13 18.89 17.41 -19.99
C THR A 13 17.46 17.01 -20.29
N LEU A 14 16.51 17.61 -19.59
CA LEU A 14 15.09 17.26 -19.66
C LEU A 14 14.26 18.45 -20.14
N ASN A 15 13.28 18.19 -20.99
CA ASN A 15 12.18 19.13 -21.21
C ASN A 15 11.02 18.76 -20.27
N VAL A 16 10.73 19.65 -19.34
CA VAL A 16 9.70 19.50 -18.30
C VAL A 16 8.60 20.54 -18.45
N HIS A 17 7.37 20.17 -18.05
CA HIS A 17 6.29 21.14 -17.90
C HIS A 17 6.47 21.94 -16.59
N ALA A 18 5.91 23.16 -16.51
CA ALA A 18 6.10 24.04 -15.36
C ALA A 18 5.56 23.44 -14.04
N GLY A 19 4.49 22.64 -14.12
CA GLY A 19 3.89 21.94 -12.98
C GLY A 19 4.43 20.53 -12.73
N GLU A 20 5.39 20.04 -13.52
CA GLU A 20 5.89 18.67 -13.37
C GLU A 20 6.68 18.51 -12.07
N LEU A 21 6.31 17.51 -11.26
CA LEU A 21 7.02 17.17 -10.01
C LEU A 21 8.36 16.48 -10.31
N LEU A 22 9.36 16.69 -9.46
CA LEU A 22 10.68 16.09 -9.58
C LEU A 22 10.60 14.55 -9.58
N ARG A 23 9.71 13.97 -8.77
CA ARG A 23 9.44 12.51 -8.79
C ARG A 23 9.05 12.03 -10.19
N THR A 24 8.14 12.74 -10.86
CA THR A 24 7.68 12.37 -12.21
C THR A 24 8.83 12.40 -13.21
N ALA A 25 9.64 13.46 -13.18
CA ALA A 25 10.83 13.59 -14.03
C ALA A 25 11.86 12.46 -13.78
N LEU A 26 12.16 12.14 -12.51
CA LEU A 26 13.09 11.06 -12.15
C LEU A 26 12.56 9.68 -12.56
N ARG A 27 11.26 9.43 -12.44
CA ARG A 27 10.65 8.16 -12.87
C ARG A 27 10.62 8.00 -14.40
N ARG A 28 10.47 9.09 -15.17
CA ARG A 28 10.64 9.08 -16.64
C ARG A 28 12.07 8.68 -17.05
N LEU A 29 13.06 9.06 -16.24
CA LEU A 29 14.46 8.60 -16.36
C LEU A 29 14.70 7.18 -15.84
N ARG A 30 13.64 6.47 -15.41
CA ARG A 30 13.65 5.09 -14.89
C ARG A 30 14.36 4.93 -13.54
N TYR A 31 14.49 6.00 -12.76
CA TYR A 31 14.86 5.92 -11.35
C TYR A 31 13.63 5.53 -10.52
N TYR A 32 13.25 4.26 -10.63
CA TYR A 32 12.05 3.73 -10.02
C TYR A 32 12.13 3.65 -8.50
N SER A 33 13.30 3.79 -7.88
CA SER A 33 13.41 3.81 -6.42
C SER A 33 12.70 4.97 -5.75
N VAL A 34 12.37 6.03 -6.51
CA VAL A 34 11.59 7.18 -6.05
C VAL A 34 10.11 6.83 -6.19
N LYS A 35 9.48 6.45 -5.08
CA LYS A 35 8.14 5.81 -5.07
C LYS A 35 7.04 6.80 -4.70
N HIS A 36 5.86 6.67 -5.30
CA HIS A 36 4.69 7.41 -4.81
C HIS A 36 4.15 6.77 -3.52
N GLY A 37 4.14 7.52 -2.42
CA GLY A 37 3.44 7.14 -1.19
C GLY A 37 2.22 8.02 -0.90
N ASP A 38 2.32 9.30 -1.22
CA ASP A 38 1.31 10.33 -1.00
C ASP A 38 1.70 11.61 -1.76
N GLU A 39 0.82 12.62 -1.68
CA GLU A 39 0.96 13.91 -2.35
C GLU A 39 1.62 14.99 -1.45
N THR A 40 1.79 14.76 -0.15
CA THR A 40 2.21 15.76 0.85
C THR A 40 3.64 15.59 1.33
N GLY A 41 4.31 14.49 0.95
CA GLY A 41 5.63 14.08 1.41
C GLY A 41 5.63 13.40 2.78
N GLU A 42 4.47 13.08 3.35
CA GLU A 42 4.37 12.53 4.72
C GLU A 42 4.85 11.07 4.82
N ALA A 43 4.69 10.26 3.77
CA ALA A 43 5.18 8.88 3.77
C ALA A 43 6.68 8.78 3.50
N GLY A 44 7.27 9.78 2.83
CA GLY A 44 8.70 9.86 2.51
C GLY A 44 9.25 8.77 1.59
N ALA A 45 8.38 8.03 0.89
CA ALA A 45 8.79 6.92 0.01
C ALA A 45 9.47 7.40 -1.29
N ASP A 46 9.32 8.68 -1.62
CA ASP A 46 9.93 9.40 -2.74
C ASP A 46 11.17 10.21 -2.33
N ALA A 47 11.72 9.96 -1.15
CA ALA A 47 12.88 10.70 -0.68
C ALA A 47 14.11 10.47 -1.59
N VAL A 48 14.83 11.55 -1.88
CA VAL A 48 16.12 11.58 -2.58
C VAL A 48 17.12 12.40 -1.78
N LEU A 49 18.42 12.18 -2.01
CA LEU A 49 19.44 13.11 -1.54
C LEU A 49 19.72 14.12 -2.65
N LEU A 50 19.61 15.40 -2.37
CA LEU A 50 19.79 16.48 -3.34
C LEU A 50 20.73 17.56 -2.82
N THR A 51 21.55 18.12 -3.70
CA THR A 51 22.34 19.33 -3.45
C THR A 51 22.58 20.13 -4.73
N PHE A 52 22.90 21.42 -4.58
CA PHE A 52 23.42 22.27 -5.65
C PHE A 52 24.94 22.50 -5.55
N THR A 53 25.59 21.97 -4.50
CA THR A 53 27.04 22.10 -4.25
C THR A 53 27.66 20.73 -3.97
N PRO A 54 27.69 19.81 -4.95
CA PRO A 54 28.12 18.43 -4.76
C PRO A 54 29.57 18.28 -4.26
N GLU A 55 30.40 19.30 -4.42
CA GLU A 55 31.77 19.38 -3.91
C GLU A 55 31.83 19.46 -2.38
N GLN A 56 30.71 19.77 -1.72
CA GLN A 56 30.55 19.77 -0.28
C GLN A 56 29.67 18.58 0.15
N PRO A 57 30.23 17.43 0.55
CA PRO A 57 29.44 16.25 0.89
C PRO A 57 28.34 16.44 1.94
N THR A 58 28.54 17.35 2.90
CA THR A 58 27.58 17.67 3.96
C THR A 58 26.44 18.59 3.49
N SER A 59 26.45 19.03 2.22
CA SER A 59 25.40 19.88 1.64
C SER A 59 24.16 19.09 1.22
N TYR A 60 24.27 17.77 1.04
CA TYR A 60 23.13 16.95 0.64
C TYR A 60 22.02 17.00 1.69
N ARG A 61 20.79 17.16 1.22
CA ARG A 61 19.58 17.12 2.04
C ARG A 61 18.69 15.99 1.57
N LEU A 62 18.09 15.29 2.53
CA LEU A 62 17.03 14.33 2.24
C LEU A 62 15.75 15.13 2.01
N LEU A 63 15.14 14.99 0.84
CA LEU A 63 13.91 15.69 0.48
C LEU A 63 12.98 14.78 -0.32
N ASN A 64 11.68 15.05 -0.23
CA ASN A 64 10.65 14.31 -0.96
C ASN A 64 10.50 14.87 -2.37
N ALA A 65 10.79 14.05 -3.38
CA ALA A 65 10.77 14.49 -4.78
C ALA A 65 9.36 14.81 -5.30
N GLY A 66 8.31 14.32 -4.64
CA GLY A 66 6.90 14.52 -4.99
C GLY A 66 6.32 15.85 -4.50
N THR A 67 7.03 16.60 -3.64
CA THR A 67 6.61 17.93 -3.19
C THR A 67 7.47 19.06 -3.78
N MET A 68 8.42 18.72 -4.63
CA MET A 68 9.31 19.66 -5.33
C MET A 68 8.99 19.66 -6.82
N LEU A 69 8.91 20.85 -7.43
CA LEU A 69 8.80 20.97 -8.89
C LEU A 69 10.12 20.59 -9.54
N ALA A 70 10.08 19.88 -10.67
CA ALA A 70 11.27 19.53 -11.44
C ALA A 70 12.06 20.79 -11.85
N ALA A 71 11.35 21.88 -12.17
CA ALA A 71 11.95 23.19 -12.47
C ALA A 71 12.83 23.76 -11.34
N GLN A 72 12.49 23.49 -10.08
CA GLN A 72 13.28 23.95 -8.93
C GLN A 72 14.59 23.17 -8.78
N ALA A 73 14.73 22.02 -9.43
CA ALA A 73 15.90 21.16 -9.34
C ALA A 73 16.93 21.44 -10.45
N ASP A 74 16.74 22.43 -11.31
CA ASP A 74 17.67 22.75 -12.38
C ASP A 74 19.08 23.05 -11.83
N GLY A 75 20.08 22.31 -12.32
CA GLY A 75 21.46 22.32 -11.85
C GLY A 75 21.75 21.44 -10.63
N ALA A 76 20.78 20.70 -10.10
CA ALA A 76 20.97 19.88 -8.91
C ALA A 76 21.72 18.57 -9.18
N SER A 77 22.52 18.14 -8.21
CA SER A 77 23.04 16.77 -8.06
C SER A 77 22.12 15.95 -7.16
N ILE A 78 21.68 14.79 -7.64
CA ILE A 78 20.68 13.93 -7.01
C ILE A 78 21.23 12.53 -6.86
N VAL A 79 21.05 11.93 -5.68
CA VAL A 79 21.33 10.51 -5.41
C VAL A 79 20.02 9.79 -5.08
N THR A 80 19.74 8.74 -5.85
CA THR A 80 18.65 7.78 -5.61
C THR A 80 19.24 6.44 -5.15
N ALA A 81 18.40 5.46 -4.79
CA ALA A 81 18.91 4.18 -4.28
C ALA A 81 19.67 3.37 -5.34
N GLU A 82 19.38 3.57 -6.63
CA GLU A 82 20.14 2.99 -7.74
C GLU A 82 21.60 3.50 -7.78
N GLY A 83 21.86 4.68 -7.22
CA GLY A 83 23.20 5.29 -7.16
C GLY A 83 24.08 4.79 -6.03
N LEU A 84 23.54 4.00 -5.09
CA LEU A 84 24.32 3.41 -4.01
C LEU A 84 25.25 2.33 -4.58
N VAL A 85 26.54 2.67 -4.77
CA VAL A 85 27.55 1.80 -5.40
C VAL A 85 28.59 1.28 -4.41
N THR A 86 29.09 0.08 -4.67
CA THR A 86 30.24 -0.51 -3.97
C THR A 86 31.53 0.16 -4.46
N GLY A 87 32.21 0.97 -3.65
CA GLY A 87 33.58 1.37 -4.00
C GLY A 87 34.19 2.62 -3.38
N ASP A 88 33.42 3.61 -2.93
CA ASP A 88 34.00 4.77 -2.23
C ASP A 88 33.00 5.33 -1.22
N TRP A 89 33.15 4.89 0.03
CA TRP A 89 32.38 5.37 1.19
C TRP A 89 33.12 6.47 1.95
N GLY A 90 34.37 6.75 1.57
CA GLY A 90 35.28 7.62 2.31
C GLY A 90 35.27 9.07 1.85
N SER A 91 34.64 9.40 0.71
CA SER A 91 34.72 10.73 0.10
C SER A 91 33.35 11.35 -0.22
N GLY A 92 32.35 11.15 0.65
CA GLY A 92 31.09 11.90 0.60
C GLY A 92 29.98 11.33 -0.30
N ILE A 93 28.76 11.84 -0.12
CA ILE A 93 27.60 11.46 -0.93
C ILE A 93 27.85 11.88 -2.39
N GLY A 94 27.70 10.94 -3.33
CA GLY A 94 27.62 11.25 -4.76
C GLY A 94 28.95 11.48 -5.50
N ASN A 95 30.10 11.15 -4.91
CA ASN A 95 31.39 11.38 -5.58
C ASN A 95 31.69 10.29 -6.63
N ARG A 96 31.03 10.36 -7.79
CA ARG A 96 31.64 9.89 -9.03
C ARG A 96 32.43 11.06 -9.57
N SER A 97 33.76 11.05 -9.44
CA SER A 97 34.55 11.93 -10.29
C SER A 97 34.25 11.56 -11.74
N ALA A 98 33.93 12.55 -12.58
CA ALA A 98 33.78 12.37 -14.03
C ALA A 98 35.10 11.90 -14.72
N GLN A 99 36.15 11.64 -13.94
CA GLN A 99 37.46 11.17 -14.34
C GLN A 99 37.75 9.71 -13.96
N ALA A 100 36.78 8.96 -13.45
CA ALA A 100 36.97 7.52 -13.28
C ALA A 100 37.14 6.85 -14.66
N THR A 101 38.39 6.56 -15.01
CA THR A 101 38.79 5.72 -16.13
C THR A 101 37.89 4.48 -16.15
N PRO A 102 37.36 4.04 -17.31
CA PRO A 102 36.55 2.82 -17.36
C PRO A 102 37.35 1.70 -16.69
N PRO A 103 36.76 0.98 -15.71
CA PRO A 103 37.51 0.02 -14.92
C PRO A 103 38.15 -1.01 -15.84
N GLN A 104 39.49 -1.05 -15.84
CA GLN A 104 40.28 -2.12 -16.46
C GLN A 104 40.23 -3.36 -15.53
N SER A 105 39.04 -3.89 -15.25
CA SER A 105 38.79 -5.13 -14.50
C SER A 105 37.28 -5.44 -14.49
N PRO A 106 36.88 -6.70 -14.27
CA PRO A 106 35.68 -7.28 -14.89
C PRO A 106 34.41 -6.52 -14.48
N VAL A 107 33.43 -6.50 -15.38
CA VAL A 107 32.08 -5.96 -15.15
C VAL A 107 31.66 -6.27 -13.71
N PRO A 108 31.47 -5.27 -12.84
CA PRO A 108 31.16 -5.49 -11.42
C PRO A 108 29.98 -6.46 -11.29
N ASP A 109 30.04 -7.43 -10.36
CA ASP A 109 28.93 -8.38 -10.18
C ASP A 109 27.65 -7.56 -9.95
N PRO A 110 26.63 -7.65 -10.82
CA PRO A 110 25.40 -6.88 -10.69
C PRO A 110 24.61 -7.24 -9.43
N ARG A 111 25.04 -8.24 -8.66
CA ARG A 111 24.52 -8.62 -7.33
C ARG A 111 25.28 -7.99 -6.17
N SER A 112 26.43 -7.35 -6.38
CA SER A 112 27.20 -6.72 -5.30
C SER A 112 26.32 -5.73 -4.53
N LEU A 113 26.34 -5.81 -3.21
CA LEU A 113 25.59 -4.93 -2.33
C LEU A 113 26.56 -4.03 -1.60
N VAL A 114 26.11 -2.81 -1.33
CA VAL A 114 26.81 -1.95 -0.41
C VAL A 114 26.61 -2.43 1.02
N PRO A 115 27.52 -2.16 1.99
CA PRO A 115 27.39 -2.67 3.36
C PRO A 115 26.02 -2.36 3.99
N LEU A 116 25.48 -1.16 3.73
CA LEU A 116 24.17 -0.77 4.20
C LEU A 116 23.03 -1.64 3.61
N GLN A 117 23.06 -1.88 2.30
CA GLN A 117 22.09 -2.74 1.62
C GLN A 117 22.23 -4.19 2.10
N GLU A 118 23.47 -4.66 2.27
CA GLU A 118 23.76 -6.00 2.78
C GLU A 118 23.21 -6.19 4.19
N GLN A 119 23.41 -5.24 5.10
CA GLN A 119 22.85 -5.33 6.44
C GLN A 119 21.31 -5.25 6.43
N PHE A 120 20.70 -4.49 5.53
CA PHE A 120 19.24 -4.54 5.38
C PHE A 120 18.74 -5.93 4.95
N VAL A 121 19.48 -6.61 4.07
CA VAL A 121 19.18 -7.99 3.66
C VAL A 121 19.38 -8.97 4.82
N GLN A 122 20.54 -8.94 5.47
CA GLN A 122 20.91 -9.88 6.53
C GLN A 122 20.01 -9.74 7.77
N CYS A 123 19.66 -8.51 8.16
CA CYS A 123 18.80 -8.25 9.33
C CYS A 123 17.32 -8.57 9.11
N GLY A 124 16.90 -8.91 7.88
CA GLY A 124 15.49 -9.04 7.55
C GLY A 124 14.74 -7.70 7.65
N ALA A 125 15.42 -6.58 7.36
CA ALA A 125 14.85 -5.24 7.43
C ALA A 125 13.85 -4.94 6.30
N ILE A 126 13.55 -5.92 5.44
CA ILE A 126 12.81 -5.77 4.20
C ILE A 126 11.64 -6.76 4.18
N GLN A 127 10.42 -6.24 4.23
CA GLN A 127 9.20 -7.02 3.99
C GLN A 127 8.60 -6.72 2.62
N CYS A 128 7.69 -5.74 2.51
CA CYS A 128 7.17 -5.31 1.20
C CYS A 128 8.29 -4.71 0.34
N GLY A 129 9.16 -3.91 0.96
CA GLY A 129 10.33 -3.25 0.36
C GLY A 129 10.05 -1.90 -0.29
N TYR A 130 8.84 -1.36 -0.17
CA TYR A 130 8.43 -0.13 -0.86
C TYR A 130 9.14 1.12 -0.32
N CYS A 131 9.24 1.25 1.01
CA CYS A 131 9.94 2.35 1.69
C CYS A 131 11.45 2.14 1.81
N THR A 132 11.96 0.94 1.49
CA THR A 132 13.37 0.57 1.72
C THR A 132 14.36 1.50 1.00
N PRO A 133 14.16 1.88 -0.27
CA PRO A 133 15.04 2.83 -0.95
C PRO A 133 15.25 4.15 -0.19
N ALA A 134 14.16 4.78 0.24
CA ALA A 134 14.21 6.04 0.98
C ALA A 134 14.88 5.88 2.36
N GLN A 135 14.62 4.77 3.07
CA GLN A 135 15.31 4.46 4.34
C GLN A 135 16.82 4.30 4.16
N LEU A 136 17.26 3.69 3.05
CA LEU A 136 18.69 3.55 2.74
C LEU A 136 19.34 4.92 2.49
N LEU A 137 18.65 5.85 1.83
CA LEU A 137 19.16 7.21 1.58
C LEU A 137 19.23 8.04 2.87
N ALA A 138 18.19 7.96 3.71
CA ALA A 138 18.18 8.59 5.03
C ALA A 138 19.33 8.09 5.92
N ALA A 139 19.50 6.76 5.98
CA ALA A 139 20.60 6.13 6.71
C ALA A 139 21.97 6.49 6.12
N GLN A 140 22.09 6.54 4.80
CA GLN A 140 23.33 6.93 4.14
C GLN A 140 23.74 8.36 4.49
N LYS A 141 22.77 9.28 4.54
CA LYS A 141 23.01 10.66 4.99
C LYS A 141 23.53 10.68 6.42
N LEU A 142 22.81 10.07 7.35
CA LEU A 142 23.22 10.00 8.76
C LEU A 142 24.65 9.46 8.89
N LEU A 143 24.93 8.30 8.29
CA LEU A 143 26.22 7.63 8.41
C LEU A 143 27.38 8.36 7.69
N SER A 144 27.08 9.33 6.83
CA SER A 144 28.09 10.20 6.22
C SER A 144 28.48 11.39 7.12
N GLU A 145 27.59 11.78 8.04
CA GLU A 145 27.79 12.90 8.97
C GLU A 145 28.23 12.41 10.35
N ASN A 146 27.66 11.29 10.82
CA ASN A 146 27.99 10.64 12.08
C ASN A 146 28.28 9.15 11.83
N PRO A 147 29.56 8.72 11.85
CA PRO A 147 29.93 7.31 11.69
C PRO A 147 29.65 6.43 12.93
N ASP A 148 29.26 7.03 14.06
CA ASP A 148 28.88 6.34 15.28
C ASP A 148 27.56 6.87 15.88
N PRO A 149 26.43 6.68 15.17
CA PRO A 149 25.15 7.15 15.66
C PRO A 149 24.60 6.23 16.74
N THR A 150 23.97 6.84 17.73
CA THR A 150 23.12 6.15 18.71
C THR A 150 21.84 5.62 18.05
N GLU A 151 21.16 4.67 18.72
CA GLU A 151 19.86 4.18 18.26
C GLU A 151 18.83 5.31 18.09
N ALA A 152 18.83 6.30 18.99
CA ALA A 152 17.93 7.45 18.93
C ALA A 152 18.18 8.30 17.67
N GLU A 153 19.43 8.59 17.34
CA GLU A 153 19.79 9.32 16.11
C GLU A 153 19.42 8.54 14.85
N VAL A 154 19.57 7.22 14.85
CA VAL A 154 19.12 6.36 13.75
C VAL A 154 17.61 6.43 13.57
N ARG A 155 16.84 6.35 14.66
CA ARG A 155 15.37 6.45 14.64
C ARG A 155 14.92 7.80 14.12
N GLU A 156 15.55 8.87 14.59
CA GLU A 156 15.26 10.23 14.12
C GLU A 156 15.55 10.39 12.63
N ALA A 157 16.71 9.92 12.16
CA ALA A 157 17.10 10.06 10.76
C ALA A 157 16.12 9.38 9.78
N ILE A 158 15.51 8.26 10.17
CA ILE A 158 14.55 7.53 9.33
C ILE A 158 13.08 7.85 9.66
N ALA A 159 12.81 8.73 10.64
CA ALA A 159 11.45 9.01 11.10
C ALA A 159 10.57 9.61 9.99
N GLY A 160 11.17 10.39 9.09
CA GLY A 160 10.50 10.96 7.91
C GLY A 160 10.19 9.96 6.80
N VAL A 161 10.53 8.66 6.96
CA VAL A 161 10.22 7.61 5.98
C VAL A 161 9.36 6.53 6.62
N LEU A 162 8.06 6.56 6.32
CA LEU A 162 7.09 5.67 6.94
C LEU A 162 7.25 4.21 6.52
N CYS A 163 7.19 3.30 7.49
CA CYS A 163 7.24 1.86 7.24
C CYS A 163 6.10 1.13 7.94
N ARG A 164 5.14 0.63 7.15
CA ARG A 164 3.99 -0.10 7.70
C ARG A 164 4.26 -1.57 8.05
N CYS A 165 5.38 -2.12 7.59
CA CYS A 165 5.62 -3.57 7.68
C CYS A 165 6.52 -3.99 8.85
N THR A 166 7.61 -3.27 9.11
CA THR A 166 8.73 -3.79 9.90
C THR A 166 8.72 -3.36 11.37
N GLY A 167 7.90 -2.37 11.73
CA GLY A 167 7.94 -1.75 13.06
C GLY A 167 9.27 -1.05 13.36
N TYR A 168 10.06 -0.70 12.34
CA TYR A 168 11.36 0.00 12.40
C TYR A 168 12.52 -0.74 13.08
N LEU A 169 12.26 -1.74 13.92
CA LEU A 169 13.31 -2.42 14.69
C LEU A 169 14.44 -2.99 13.81
N LYS A 170 14.10 -3.71 12.75
CA LYS A 170 15.09 -4.34 11.85
C LYS A 170 15.86 -3.34 10.98
N PRO A 171 15.23 -2.31 10.38
CA PRO A 171 15.96 -1.20 9.76
C PRO A 171 16.95 -0.52 10.71
N VAL A 172 16.54 -0.18 11.94
CA VAL A 172 17.42 0.45 12.95
C VAL A 172 18.63 -0.44 13.25
N GLN A 173 18.40 -1.74 13.51
CA GLN A 173 19.47 -2.72 13.72
C GLN A 173 20.42 -2.81 12.53
N ALA A 174 19.92 -2.79 11.29
CA ALA A 174 20.75 -2.83 10.09
C ALA A 174 21.66 -1.59 9.96
N ILE A 175 21.16 -0.41 10.30
CA ILE A 175 21.92 0.85 10.23
C ILE A 175 23.03 0.86 11.29
N LEU A 176 22.73 0.49 12.53
CA LEU A 176 23.72 0.40 13.61
C LEU A 176 24.82 -0.62 13.30
N ARG A 177 24.45 -1.79 12.77
CA ARG A 177 25.42 -2.80 12.32
C ARG A 177 26.28 -2.30 11.16
N THR A 178 25.70 -1.52 10.25
CA THR A 178 26.47 -0.87 9.19
C THR A 178 27.48 0.11 9.77
N ALA A 179 27.10 0.90 10.78
CA ALA A 179 28.01 1.82 11.47
C ALA A 179 29.17 1.08 12.14
N ALA A 180 28.88 0.00 12.88
CA ALA A 180 29.90 -0.85 13.51
C ALA A 180 30.89 -1.43 12.48
N LEU A 181 30.40 -1.97 11.35
CA LEU A 181 31.27 -2.44 10.26
C LEU A 181 32.17 -1.32 9.70
N ARG A 182 31.64 -0.10 9.56
CA ARG A 182 32.43 1.05 9.08
C ARG A 182 33.57 1.41 10.04
N ARG A 183 33.42 1.14 11.32
CA ARG A 183 34.47 1.33 12.34
C ARG A 183 35.43 0.15 12.45
N GLY A 184 35.26 -0.89 11.64
CA GLY A 184 36.09 -2.09 11.66
C GLY A 184 35.73 -3.09 12.76
N GLU A 185 34.55 -2.96 13.36
CA GLU A 185 34.08 -3.88 14.39
C GLU A 185 33.64 -5.22 13.77
N THR A 186 33.81 -6.30 14.53
CA THR A 186 33.27 -7.62 14.18
C THR A 186 31.84 -7.72 14.66
N LEU A 187 30.91 -8.07 13.77
CA LEU A 187 29.50 -8.19 14.13
C LEU A 187 29.19 -9.58 14.68
N ASP A 188 28.53 -9.62 15.82
CA ASP A 188 27.92 -10.86 16.31
C ASP A 188 26.81 -11.35 15.35
N PRO A 189 26.57 -12.67 15.27
CA PRO A 189 25.40 -13.21 14.59
C PRO A 189 24.11 -12.58 15.11
N LEU A 190 23.11 -12.43 14.24
CA LEU A 190 21.82 -11.94 14.68
C LEU A 190 21.24 -12.92 15.71
N PRO A 191 20.84 -12.46 16.91
CA PRO A 191 20.21 -13.32 17.88
C PRO A 191 18.86 -13.77 17.32
N VAL A 192 18.75 -15.07 17.03
CA VAL A 192 17.51 -15.71 16.61
C VAL A 192 17.17 -16.73 17.68
N GLU A 193 16.34 -16.30 18.63
CA GLU A 193 15.76 -17.20 19.62
C GLU A 193 14.50 -17.81 19.01
N ILE A 194 14.62 -19.04 18.52
CA ILE A 194 13.47 -19.83 18.11
C ILE A 194 12.95 -20.47 19.39
N ARG A 195 11.91 -19.87 19.96
CA ARG A 195 11.19 -20.48 21.07
C ARG A 195 10.28 -21.54 20.50
N ASP A 196 10.64 -22.79 20.72
CA ASP A 196 9.70 -23.88 20.56
C ASP A 196 8.52 -23.64 21.51
N VAL A 197 7.32 -24.03 21.08
CA VAL A 197 6.16 -24.03 22.00
C VAL A 197 6.54 -24.91 23.18
N PRO A 198 6.32 -24.48 24.44
CA PRO A 198 6.67 -25.28 25.60
C PRO A 198 6.08 -26.69 25.49
N ASP A 199 6.82 -27.69 25.96
CA ASP A 199 6.31 -29.06 26.04
C ASP A 199 4.99 -29.08 26.84
N VAL A 200 4.12 -30.05 26.52
CA VAL A 200 2.78 -30.16 27.10
C VAL A 200 2.86 -30.17 28.64
N GLY A 201 2.61 -29.03 29.28
CA GLY A 201 2.63 -28.89 30.75
C GLY A 201 3.60 -27.84 31.30
N GLU A 202 4.54 -27.31 30.51
CA GLU A 202 5.51 -26.29 30.96
C GLU A 202 5.13 -24.88 30.49
N TRP A 203 3.87 -24.50 30.65
CA TRP A 203 3.52 -23.09 30.54
C TRP A 203 3.89 -22.39 31.85
N PRO A 204 4.53 -21.21 31.83
CA PRO A 204 4.80 -20.46 33.05
C PRO A 204 3.45 -20.17 33.72
N SER A 205 3.19 -20.85 34.84
CA SER A 205 2.02 -20.58 35.69
C SER A 205 2.12 -19.24 36.40
N SER A 206 3.31 -18.62 36.36
CA SER A 206 3.63 -17.31 36.91
C SER A 206 4.12 -16.41 35.77
N LEU A 207 3.42 -15.30 35.54
CA LEU A 207 4.02 -14.15 34.87
C LEU A 207 5.28 -13.74 35.67
N PRO A 208 6.36 -13.23 35.01
CA PRO A 208 7.45 -12.61 35.75
C PRO A 208 6.86 -11.51 36.64
N ASP A 209 7.30 -11.46 37.90
CA ASP A 209 6.79 -10.59 38.97
C ASP A 209 6.30 -9.24 38.42
N SER A 210 5.00 -9.12 38.20
CA SER A 210 4.37 -7.81 38.15
C SER A 210 4.72 -7.10 39.47
N PRO A 211 5.00 -5.79 39.46
CA PRO A 211 5.23 -5.08 40.72
C PRO A 211 4.05 -5.37 41.67
N PRO A 212 4.30 -5.56 42.98
CA PRO A 212 3.25 -5.96 43.91
C PRO A 212 2.08 -4.98 43.80
N ASP A 213 0.91 -5.51 43.44
CA ASP A 213 -0.35 -4.77 43.46
C ASP A 213 -0.77 -4.65 44.93
N ASP A 214 -0.58 -3.47 45.53
CA ASP A 214 -0.93 -3.15 46.93
C ASP A 214 -2.45 -3.10 47.19
N ARG A 215 -3.26 -3.85 46.43
CA ARG A 215 -4.70 -3.94 46.63
C ARG A 215 -5.04 -5.17 47.46
N THR A 216 -5.18 -4.95 48.76
CA THR A 216 -5.84 -5.88 49.69
C THR A 216 -7.31 -6.05 49.28
N GLY A 217 -7.63 -7.17 48.62
CA GLY A 217 -8.99 -7.52 48.22
C GLY A 217 -9.18 -9.04 48.10
N ASP A 218 -10.22 -9.55 48.75
CA ASP A 218 -10.65 -10.93 48.96
C ASP A 218 -11.35 -11.60 47.75
N GLY A 219 -10.87 -11.35 46.53
CA GLY A 219 -11.49 -11.87 45.31
C GLY A 219 -11.03 -13.29 44.93
N THR A 220 -11.96 -14.23 44.80
CA THR A 220 -11.72 -15.55 44.19
C THR A 220 -11.62 -15.41 42.67
N ASP A 221 -10.40 -15.32 42.14
CA ASP A 221 -10.12 -15.26 40.70
C ASP A 221 -10.37 -16.62 40.03
N THR A 222 -11.55 -16.80 39.45
CA THR A 222 -11.90 -17.99 38.65
C THR A 222 -11.74 -17.66 37.16
N GLN A 223 -10.56 -17.95 36.61
CA GLN A 223 -10.29 -17.81 35.18
C GLN A 223 -10.62 -19.12 34.44
N THR A 224 -11.52 -19.06 33.46
CA THR A 224 -11.77 -20.15 32.50
C THR A 224 -10.51 -20.39 31.66
N ARG A 225 -9.86 -21.55 31.85
CA ARG A 225 -8.69 -21.97 31.08
C ARG A 225 -9.09 -22.94 29.96
N THR A 226 -9.15 -22.46 28.72
CA THR A 226 -9.26 -23.34 27.54
C THR A 226 -7.93 -24.06 27.31
N ARG A 227 -7.86 -25.35 27.67
CA ARG A 227 -6.66 -26.17 27.45
C ARG A 227 -6.65 -26.71 26.02
N THR A 228 -6.13 -25.91 25.09
CA THR A 228 -5.75 -26.42 23.76
C THR A 228 -4.59 -27.38 23.96
N VAL A 229 -4.73 -28.65 23.57
CA VAL A 229 -3.63 -29.63 23.57
C VAL A 229 -3.00 -29.62 22.18
N PRO A 230 -1.91 -28.87 21.93
CA PRO A 230 -1.19 -29.02 20.68
C PRO A 230 -0.53 -30.40 20.65
N VAL A 231 -0.70 -31.13 19.54
CA VAL A 231 0.10 -32.31 19.25
C VAL A 231 1.49 -31.84 18.84
N THR A 232 2.50 -32.08 19.69
CA THR A 232 3.90 -31.80 19.35
C THR A 232 4.38 -32.83 18.33
N VAL A 233 4.54 -32.41 17.08
CA VAL A 233 5.38 -33.13 16.12
C VAL A 233 6.72 -32.40 16.11
N ALA A 234 7.71 -32.94 16.83
CA ALA A 234 9.08 -32.43 16.77
C ALA A 234 9.51 -32.43 15.30
N SER A 235 9.52 -31.24 14.69
CA SER A 235 9.87 -31.11 13.29
C SER A 235 11.34 -31.54 13.13
N PRO A 236 11.69 -32.35 12.12
CA PRO A 236 13.07 -32.75 11.91
C PRO A 236 13.96 -31.51 11.80
N LYS A 237 15.20 -31.57 12.29
CA LYS A 237 16.18 -30.49 12.06
C LYS A 237 16.32 -30.30 10.56
N THR A 238 15.84 -29.15 10.05
CA THR A 238 15.95 -28.82 8.63
C THR A 238 17.11 -27.85 8.39
N GLN A 239 17.59 -27.80 7.15
CA GLN A 239 18.63 -26.87 6.75
C GLN A 239 18.13 -25.42 6.63
N VAL A 240 16.84 -25.22 6.32
CA VAL A 240 16.29 -23.90 5.90
C VAL A 240 15.04 -23.51 6.70
N VAL A 241 14.12 -24.43 6.95
CA VAL A 241 12.89 -24.15 7.72
C VAL A 241 13.28 -23.85 9.17
N ASN A 242 12.70 -22.78 9.73
CA ASN A 242 13.08 -22.25 11.05
C ASN A 242 14.55 -21.83 11.10
N LYS A 243 15.07 -21.22 10.02
CA LYS A 243 16.37 -20.54 9.99
C LYS A 243 16.22 -19.13 9.43
N PRO A 244 17.04 -18.16 9.87
CA PRO A 244 17.01 -16.79 9.37
C PRO A 244 17.64 -16.71 7.98
N GLU A 245 16.90 -17.13 6.96
CA GLU A 245 17.35 -17.05 5.58
C GLU A 245 17.09 -15.67 4.96
N PRO A 246 18.03 -15.13 4.16
CA PRO A 246 17.80 -13.94 3.37
C PRO A 246 16.56 -14.10 2.47
N LYS A 247 15.71 -13.08 2.48
CA LYS A 247 14.50 -13.06 1.66
C LYS A 247 14.87 -13.11 0.17
N VAL A 248 14.26 -14.02 -0.58
CA VAL A 248 14.62 -14.36 -1.99
C VAL A 248 14.61 -13.17 -2.96
N ASP A 249 13.82 -12.14 -2.68
CA ASP A 249 13.71 -10.93 -3.48
C ASP A 249 14.29 -9.69 -2.79
N ALA A 250 15.09 -9.84 -1.73
CA ALA A 250 15.65 -8.72 -0.98
C ALA A 250 16.57 -7.85 -1.84
N VAL A 251 17.45 -8.47 -2.64
CA VAL A 251 18.46 -7.79 -3.47
C VAL A 251 17.82 -6.77 -4.42
N LYS A 252 16.72 -7.13 -5.09
CA LYS A 252 16.06 -6.20 -6.02
C LYS A 252 15.36 -5.04 -5.29
N LEU A 253 14.93 -5.24 -4.05
CA LEU A 253 14.27 -4.22 -3.22
C LEU A 253 15.27 -3.20 -2.67
N VAL A 254 16.40 -3.66 -2.11
CA VAL A 254 17.45 -2.74 -1.58
C VAL A 254 18.16 -1.96 -2.69
N LYS A 255 18.19 -2.50 -3.91
CA LYS A 255 18.71 -1.80 -5.09
C LYS A 255 17.70 -0.85 -5.75
N GLY A 256 16.49 -0.73 -5.20
CA GLY A 256 15.46 0.15 -5.76
C GLY A 256 14.95 -0.27 -7.15
N ARG A 257 15.15 -1.53 -7.57
CA ARG A 257 14.76 -1.98 -8.91
C ARG A 257 13.24 -1.89 -9.09
N GLY A 258 12.81 -1.61 -10.33
CA GLY A 258 11.39 -1.58 -10.69
C GLY A 258 10.72 -2.95 -10.56
N VAL A 259 9.89 -3.13 -9.53
CA VAL A 259 9.23 -4.41 -9.21
C VAL A 259 7.78 -4.26 -8.76
N PHE A 260 7.29 -3.04 -8.59
CA PHE A 260 5.93 -2.71 -8.17
C PHE A 260 5.04 -2.39 -9.36
N ALA A 261 3.73 -2.24 -9.13
CA ALA A 261 2.76 -2.05 -10.19
C ALA A 261 3.04 -0.79 -11.03
N ASP A 262 3.40 0.34 -10.39
CA ASP A 262 3.75 1.61 -11.05
C ASP A 262 5.10 1.60 -11.80
N ASP A 263 5.95 0.59 -11.59
CA ASP A 263 7.31 0.56 -12.15
C ASP A 263 7.31 0.11 -13.62
N VAL A 264 6.45 0.71 -14.45
CA VAL A 264 6.34 0.50 -15.88
C VAL A 264 5.91 1.81 -16.56
N GLU A 265 6.47 2.04 -17.75
CA GLU A 265 6.14 3.17 -18.62
C GLU A 265 5.91 2.64 -20.03
N MET A 266 4.90 3.15 -20.73
CA MET A 266 4.55 2.71 -22.09
C MET A 266 4.37 3.90 -23.02
N PRO A 267 4.75 3.80 -24.31
CA PRO A 267 4.48 4.84 -25.28
C PRO A 267 2.98 5.18 -25.35
N GLY A 268 2.65 6.46 -25.27
CA GLY A 268 1.28 6.92 -25.35
C GLY A 268 0.39 6.51 -24.17
N MET A 269 0.96 6.10 -23.03
CA MET A 269 0.20 5.82 -21.82
C MET A 269 -0.55 7.07 -21.34
N LEU A 270 -1.80 6.89 -20.93
CA LEU A 270 -2.66 7.91 -20.33
C LEU A 270 -2.69 7.75 -18.81
N TYR A 271 -3.04 8.83 -18.12
CA TYR A 271 -3.32 8.86 -16.69
C TYR A 271 -4.83 8.82 -16.46
N GLY A 272 -5.25 7.92 -15.58
CA GLY A 272 -6.62 7.73 -15.14
C GLY A 272 -6.88 8.43 -13.80
N GLY A 273 -8.05 9.03 -13.63
CA GLY A 273 -8.48 9.63 -12.37
C GLY A 273 -9.94 9.34 -12.03
N LEU A 274 -10.28 9.46 -10.75
CA LEU A 274 -11.61 9.23 -10.19
C LEU A 274 -12.21 10.52 -9.64
N LEU A 275 -13.39 10.90 -10.13
CA LEU A 275 -14.27 11.83 -9.44
C LEU A 275 -15.05 11.04 -8.39
N THR A 276 -14.96 11.49 -7.14
CA THR A 276 -15.64 10.86 -6.01
C THR A 276 -16.77 11.71 -5.47
N SER A 277 -17.79 11.07 -4.91
CA SER A 277 -18.91 11.73 -4.24
C SER A 277 -18.44 12.58 -3.06
N PRO A 278 -18.87 13.85 -2.95
CA PRO A 278 -18.70 14.64 -1.74
C PRO A 278 -19.80 14.38 -0.69
N HIS A 279 -20.80 13.54 -1.00
CA HIS A 279 -21.95 13.29 -0.15
C HIS A 279 -21.96 11.85 0.41
N ALA A 280 -22.38 11.72 1.67
CA ALA A 280 -22.51 10.43 2.33
C ALA A 280 -23.63 9.56 1.76
N HIS A 281 -24.68 10.15 1.20
CA HIS A 281 -25.78 9.43 0.56
C HIS A 281 -26.51 10.38 -0.40
N ALA A 282 -26.54 10.06 -1.68
CA ALA A 282 -27.25 10.86 -2.69
C ALA A 282 -27.62 10.04 -3.93
N ARG A 283 -28.60 10.52 -4.69
CA ARG A 283 -28.82 10.10 -6.09
C ARG A 283 -28.27 11.18 -7.01
N ILE A 284 -27.61 10.76 -8.07
CA ILE A 284 -27.18 11.62 -9.17
C ILE A 284 -28.38 11.83 -10.08
N ARG A 285 -28.82 13.08 -10.23
CA ARG A 285 -29.91 13.47 -11.13
C ARG A 285 -29.41 13.65 -12.56
N SER A 286 -28.25 14.28 -12.71
CA SER A 286 -27.59 14.51 -13.99
C SER A 286 -26.09 14.76 -13.80
N ILE A 287 -25.29 14.43 -14.81
CA ILE A 287 -23.86 14.77 -14.90
C ILE A 287 -23.61 15.51 -16.21
N ASP A 288 -23.08 16.73 -16.15
CA ASP A 288 -22.52 17.42 -17.31
C ASP A 288 -21.00 17.25 -17.34
N LYS A 289 -20.53 16.48 -18.32
CA LYS A 289 -19.11 16.23 -18.61
C LYS A 289 -18.61 16.93 -19.87
N SER A 290 -19.42 17.79 -20.50
CA SER A 290 -19.14 18.38 -21.81
C SER A 290 -17.84 19.20 -21.83
N LYS A 291 -17.60 20.00 -20.79
CA LYS A 291 -16.38 20.81 -20.64
C LYS A 291 -15.13 19.94 -20.47
N ALA A 292 -15.23 18.88 -19.68
CA ALA A 292 -14.14 17.93 -19.45
C ALA A 292 -13.77 17.18 -20.74
N VAL A 293 -14.77 16.73 -21.50
CA VAL A 293 -14.57 16.06 -22.81
C VAL A 293 -13.95 16.99 -23.85
N ALA A 294 -14.29 18.28 -23.82
CA ALA A 294 -13.76 19.26 -24.77
C ALA A 294 -12.30 19.68 -24.50
N LEU A 295 -11.73 19.32 -23.34
CA LEU A 295 -10.38 19.73 -22.96
C LEU A 295 -9.32 18.99 -23.81
N PRO A 296 -8.44 19.70 -24.54
CA PRO A 296 -7.40 19.05 -25.34
C PRO A 296 -6.49 18.16 -24.49
N GLY A 297 -6.26 16.93 -24.95
CA GLY A 297 -5.47 15.93 -24.24
C GLY A 297 -6.27 15.05 -23.27
N VAL A 298 -7.58 15.30 -23.11
CA VAL A 298 -8.52 14.33 -22.51
C VAL A 298 -9.01 13.37 -23.59
N HIS A 299 -8.94 12.07 -23.31
CA HIS A 299 -9.28 11.01 -24.27
C HIS A 299 -10.56 10.25 -23.90
N ALA A 300 -10.95 10.23 -22.62
CA ALA A 300 -12.21 9.65 -22.17
C ALA A 300 -12.70 10.29 -20.88
N VAL A 301 -14.02 10.44 -20.76
CA VAL A 301 -14.72 10.75 -19.51
C VAL A 301 -15.94 9.83 -19.44
N LEU A 302 -15.93 8.86 -18.51
CA LEU A 302 -16.96 7.84 -18.37
C LEU A 302 -17.75 8.04 -17.06
N THR A 303 -19.06 7.88 -17.14
CA THR A 303 -20.02 7.90 -16.02
C THR A 303 -20.84 6.61 -16.03
N HIS A 304 -21.83 6.50 -15.14
CA HIS A 304 -22.79 5.39 -15.17
C HIS A 304 -23.62 5.32 -16.47
N GLU A 305 -23.59 6.35 -17.32
CA GLU A 305 -24.30 6.38 -18.61
C GLU A 305 -23.51 5.70 -19.74
N ASP A 306 -22.19 5.56 -19.59
CA ASP A 306 -21.30 5.03 -20.63
C ASP A 306 -20.90 3.56 -20.40
N VAL A 307 -21.11 3.04 -19.20
CA VAL A 307 -20.73 1.67 -18.81
C VAL A 307 -21.95 0.80 -18.59
N GLU A 308 -21.87 -0.47 -19.01
CA GLU A 308 -22.95 -1.42 -18.77
C GLU A 308 -23.13 -1.65 -17.26
N ARG A 309 -24.38 -1.59 -16.81
CA ARG A 309 -24.73 -1.84 -15.41
C ARG A 309 -24.71 -3.33 -15.12
N VAL A 310 -23.59 -3.83 -14.60
CA VAL A 310 -23.41 -5.23 -14.20
C VAL A 310 -23.15 -5.31 -12.70
N VAL A 311 -24.05 -5.98 -11.97
CA VAL A 311 -23.92 -6.18 -10.52
C VAL A 311 -22.86 -7.21 -10.16
N TYR A 312 -22.02 -6.87 -9.18
CA TYR A 312 -20.96 -7.74 -8.68
C TYR A 312 -20.76 -7.58 -7.17
N ALA A 313 -19.91 -8.45 -6.61
CA ALA A 313 -19.40 -8.37 -5.25
C ALA A 313 -17.89 -8.14 -5.32
N SER A 314 -17.37 -7.12 -4.64
CA SER A 314 -15.94 -6.75 -4.69
C SER A 314 -15.01 -7.72 -3.96
N GLY A 315 -15.55 -8.53 -3.04
CA GLY A 315 -14.82 -9.52 -2.23
C GLY A 315 -14.14 -10.64 -3.04
N GLY A 316 -12.80 -10.67 -3.04
CA GLY A 316 -11.99 -11.66 -3.75
C GLY A 316 -11.50 -12.82 -2.87
N GLN A 317 -12.38 -13.55 -2.17
CA GLN A 317 -11.95 -14.55 -1.17
C GLN A 317 -12.23 -16.02 -1.56
N SER A 318 -13.36 -16.32 -2.21
CA SER A 318 -13.79 -17.69 -2.52
C SER A 318 -14.49 -17.81 -3.87
N TYR A 319 -14.65 -19.01 -4.42
CA TYR A 319 -15.55 -19.27 -5.55
C TYR A 319 -16.67 -20.20 -5.10
N PRO A 320 -17.96 -19.90 -5.40
CA PRO A 320 -18.48 -18.66 -5.99
C PRO A 320 -18.21 -17.42 -5.10
N ASN A 321 -18.29 -16.20 -5.66
CA ASN A 321 -18.14 -14.98 -4.86
C ASN A 321 -19.20 -14.94 -3.75
N PRO A 322 -18.81 -14.65 -2.50
CA PRO A 322 -19.78 -14.53 -1.42
C PRO A 322 -20.70 -13.32 -1.69
N PRO A 323 -22.01 -13.45 -1.41
CA PRO A 323 -22.94 -12.33 -1.47
C PRO A 323 -22.64 -11.28 -0.38
N PRO A 324 -23.22 -10.07 -0.46
CA PRO A 324 -24.21 -9.60 -1.45
C PRO A 324 -23.60 -9.20 -2.81
N TYR A 325 -24.46 -9.14 -3.84
CA TYR A 325 -24.11 -8.59 -5.15
C TYR A 325 -24.82 -7.25 -5.28
N ASP A 326 -24.11 -6.17 -4.95
CA ASP A 326 -24.68 -4.87 -4.63
C ASP A 326 -23.87 -3.68 -5.15
N GLN A 327 -22.82 -3.95 -5.93
CA GLN A 327 -21.94 -2.95 -6.54
C GLN A 327 -21.99 -3.04 -8.06
N VAL A 328 -21.70 -1.92 -8.71
CA VAL A 328 -21.51 -1.77 -10.17
C VAL A 328 -20.28 -0.89 -10.40
N SER A 329 -19.70 -0.86 -11.61
CA SER A 329 -18.48 -0.07 -11.86
C SER A 329 -18.67 1.41 -11.57
N LEU A 330 -19.76 2.00 -12.07
CA LEU A 330 -20.21 3.37 -11.85
C LEU A 330 -21.72 3.35 -11.65
N ASP A 331 -22.23 4.03 -10.62
CA ASP A 331 -23.64 4.01 -10.24
C ASP A 331 -24.24 5.42 -10.28
N ASN A 332 -25.57 5.53 -10.35
CA ASN A 332 -26.28 6.80 -10.21
C ASN A 332 -26.74 7.06 -8.75
N LYS A 333 -26.34 6.20 -7.81
CA LYS A 333 -26.53 6.39 -6.38
C LYS A 333 -25.18 6.24 -5.69
N VAL A 334 -24.84 7.22 -4.86
CA VAL A 334 -23.61 7.24 -4.07
C VAL A 334 -23.94 7.02 -2.60
N ARG A 335 -23.14 6.20 -1.92
CA ARG A 335 -23.44 5.62 -0.60
C ARG A 335 -22.43 5.98 0.50
N HIS A 336 -21.39 6.73 0.14
CA HIS A 336 -20.45 7.35 1.09
C HIS A 336 -19.67 8.49 0.42
N VAL A 337 -19.02 9.33 1.24
CA VAL A 337 -18.00 10.27 0.74
C VAL A 337 -16.83 9.45 0.22
N GLY A 338 -16.44 9.64 -1.04
CA GLY A 338 -15.46 8.79 -1.72
C GLY A 338 -16.06 7.80 -2.73
N ASP A 339 -17.39 7.65 -2.78
CA ASP A 339 -18.03 6.72 -3.73
C ASP A 339 -17.83 7.16 -5.19
N ARG A 340 -17.86 6.23 -6.14
CA ARG A 340 -17.42 6.44 -7.52
C ARG A 340 -18.48 7.21 -8.32
N VAL A 341 -18.08 8.31 -8.97
CA VAL A 341 -19.00 9.16 -9.78
C VAL A 341 -18.65 9.11 -11.26
N ALA A 342 -17.40 9.42 -11.60
CA ALA A 342 -16.93 9.45 -12.98
C ALA A 342 -15.44 9.15 -13.05
N VAL A 343 -14.95 8.69 -14.20
CA VAL A 343 -13.53 8.45 -14.44
C VAL A 343 -13.05 9.16 -15.69
N VAL A 344 -11.81 9.66 -15.65
CA VAL A 344 -11.17 10.41 -16.74
C VAL A 344 -9.90 9.68 -17.18
N ALA A 345 -9.59 9.70 -18.48
CA ALA A 345 -8.25 9.41 -19.00
C ALA A 345 -7.70 10.60 -19.79
N ALA A 346 -6.50 11.06 -19.43
CA ALA A 346 -5.83 12.20 -20.09
C ALA A 346 -4.31 12.00 -20.22
N GLU A 347 -3.65 12.84 -21.01
CA GLU A 347 -2.22 12.70 -21.34
C GLU A 347 -1.28 13.03 -20.17
N THR A 348 -1.73 13.82 -19.19
CA THR A 348 -0.93 14.17 -18.01
C THR A 348 -1.79 14.13 -16.73
N PRO A 349 -1.18 13.94 -15.55
CA PRO A 349 -1.90 14.02 -14.27
C PRO A 349 -2.63 15.36 -14.06
N GLU A 350 -2.06 16.47 -14.54
CA GLU A 350 -2.65 17.80 -14.42
C GLU A 350 -3.91 17.94 -15.28
N LEU A 351 -3.91 17.38 -16.48
CA LEU A 351 -5.11 17.35 -17.33
C LEU A 351 -6.21 16.47 -16.73
N VAL A 352 -5.85 15.38 -16.05
CA VAL A 352 -6.83 14.59 -15.27
C VAL A 352 -7.50 15.46 -14.22
N GLN A 353 -6.71 16.19 -13.41
CA GLN A 353 -7.27 17.05 -12.36
C GLN A 353 -8.15 18.17 -12.93
N GLN A 354 -7.69 18.86 -13.98
CA GLN A 354 -8.47 19.90 -14.66
C GLN A 354 -9.80 19.35 -15.21
N ALA A 355 -9.76 18.17 -15.83
CA ALA A 355 -10.95 17.54 -16.37
C ALA A 355 -11.94 17.14 -15.27
N LEU A 356 -11.46 16.61 -14.14
CA LEU A 356 -12.32 16.25 -13.00
C LEU A 356 -13.03 17.48 -12.40
N GLU A 357 -12.34 18.62 -12.32
CA GLU A 357 -12.92 19.90 -11.85
C GLU A 357 -13.99 20.49 -12.79
N LEU A 358 -13.96 20.10 -14.07
CA LEU A 358 -14.91 20.56 -15.09
C LEU A 358 -16.17 19.70 -15.19
N ILE A 359 -16.28 18.61 -14.41
CA ILE A 359 -17.47 17.76 -14.37
C ILE A 359 -18.45 18.35 -13.34
N GLU A 360 -19.64 18.72 -13.82
CA GLU A 360 -20.72 19.25 -12.97
C GLU A 360 -21.73 18.15 -12.67
N VAL A 361 -22.06 17.95 -11.39
CA VAL A 361 -22.96 16.88 -10.95
C VAL A 361 -24.09 17.45 -10.11
N ASP A 362 -25.33 17.19 -10.53
CA ASP A 362 -26.53 17.50 -9.74
C ASP A 362 -26.90 16.32 -8.85
N TYR A 363 -26.97 16.57 -7.54
CA TYR A 363 -27.27 15.57 -6.53
C TYR A 363 -28.62 15.83 -5.85
N GLU A 364 -29.40 14.78 -5.72
CA GLU A 364 -30.44 14.68 -4.71
C GLU A 364 -29.83 14.10 -3.43
N ILE A 365 -29.60 14.94 -2.42
CA ILE A 365 -29.08 14.49 -1.13
C ILE A 365 -30.14 13.66 -0.41
N LEU A 366 -29.76 12.46 0.02
CA LEU A 366 -30.61 11.54 0.75
C LEU A 366 -30.22 11.48 2.23
N PRO A 367 -31.14 11.08 3.14
CA PRO A 367 -30.80 10.85 4.53
C PRO A 367 -29.71 9.78 4.69
N ALA A 368 -28.62 10.11 5.38
CA ALA A 368 -27.52 9.17 5.65
C ALA A 368 -27.64 8.55 7.07
N VAL A 369 -27.05 7.38 7.25
CA VAL A 369 -26.92 6.70 8.55
C VAL A 369 -25.49 6.21 8.74
N PHE A 370 -24.91 6.45 9.92
CA PHE A 370 -23.48 6.22 10.19
C PHE A 370 -23.24 5.20 11.31
N ASP A 371 -24.22 5.01 12.18
CA ASP A 371 -24.16 4.05 13.28
C ASP A 371 -24.82 2.73 12.86
N PRO A 372 -24.15 1.58 13.03
CA PRO A 372 -24.68 0.29 12.58
C PRO A 372 -25.96 -0.13 13.32
N LEU A 373 -26.11 0.20 14.61
CA LEU A 373 -27.34 -0.15 15.34
C LEU A 373 -28.54 0.65 14.84
N THR A 374 -28.33 1.94 14.59
CA THR A 374 -29.33 2.84 13.99
C THR A 374 -29.67 2.39 12.57
N ALA A 375 -28.68 1.97 11.77
CA ALA A 375 -28.89 1.44 10.42
C ALA A 375 -29.76 0.16 10.40
N MET A 376 -29.75 -0.60 11.49
CA MET A 376 -30.53 -1.84 11.67
C MET A 376 -31.95 -1.63 12.22
N ALA A 377 -32.30 -0.40 12.61
CA ALA A 377 -33.62 -0.09 13.16
C ALA A 377 -34.69 0.04 12.06
N ASP A 378 -35.94 -0.23 12.42
CA ASP A 378 -37.07 -0.04 11.51
C ASP A 378 -37.20 1.43 11.10
N GLY A 379 -37.39 1.68 9.80
CA GLY A 379 -37.53 3.03 9.25
C GLY A 379 -36.20 3.78 9.03
N ALA A 380 -35.05 3.15 9.29
CA ALA A 380 -33.75 3.69 8.91
C ALA A 380 -33.63 3.88 7.38
N PRO A 381 -32.78 4.81 6.91
CA PRO A 381 -32.53 4.95 5.48
C PRO A 381 -32.02 3.64 4.87
N VAL A 382 -32.66 3.17 3.81
CA VAL A 382 -32.25 1.94 3.10
C VAL A 382 -31.15 2.28 2.09
N ILE A 383 -29.95 1.75 2.30
CA ILE A 383 -28.77 2.06 1.48
C ILE A 383 -28.83 1.35 0.13
N HIS A 384 -29.15 0.06 0.13
CA HIS A 384 -29.24 -0.78 -1.06
C HIS A 384 -30.71 -1.05 -1.40
N ASP A 385 -31.37 -0.06 -2.00
CA ASP A 385 -32.79 -0.10 -2.40
C ASP A 385 -32.99 -0.40 -3.90
N GLN A 386 -31.92 -0.74 -4.60
CA GLN A 386 -31.98 -1.02 -6.04
C GLN A 386 -32.55 -2.43 -6.28
N PRO A 387 -33.42 -2.63 -7.29
CA PRO A 387 -34.00 -3.94 -7.58
C PRO A 387 -32.99 -5.03 -7.95
N ASP A 388 -31.80 -4.63 -8.44
CA ASP A 388 -30.73 -5.52 -8.87
C ASP A 388 -29.70 -5.82 -7.78
N ALA A 389 -29.79 -5.17 -6.61
CA ALA A 389 -29.02 -5.55 -5.43
C ALA A 389 -29.60 -6.82 -4.83
N VAL A 390 -28.87 -7.94 -4.92
CA VAL A 390 -29.40 -9.28 -4.59
C VAL A 390 -28.58 -10.01 -3.53
N LYS A 391 -29.23 -10.97 -2.87
CA LYS A 391 -28.66 -11.82 -1.80
C LYS A 391 -28.21 -11.04 -0.56
N ILE A 392 -28.86 -9.91 -0.29
CA ILE A 392 -28.78 -9.20 0.99
C ILE A 392 -29.73 -9.92 1.97
N HIS A 393 -29.28 -10.17 3.21
CA HIS A 393 -30.09 -10.90 4.20
C HIS A 393 -31.39 -10.17 4.56
N ASP A 394 -31.30 -8.87 4.87
CA ASP A 394 -32.45 -8.01 5.16
C ASP A 394 -32.11 -6.57 4.76
N ALA A 395 -32.42 -6.21 3.51
CA ALA A 395 -32.13 -4.89 2.98
C ALA A 395 -32.91 -3.77 3.69
N ALA A 396 -34.13 -4.04 4.13
CA ALA A 396 -34.97 -3.05 4.82
C ALA A 396 -34.38 -2.59 6.15
N ARG A 397 -33.55 -3.44 6.78
CA ARG A 397 -32.79 -3.13 8.01
C ARG A 397 -31.28 -3.05 7.76
N ASN A 398 -30.84 -2.85 6.52
CA ASN A 398 -29.42 -2.76 6.15
C ASN A 398 -28.53 -3.92 6.67
N ILE A 399 -29.08 -5.13 6.83
CA ILE A 399 -28.32 -6.32 7.26
C ILE A 399 -27.85 -7.06 6.02
N ALA A 400 -26.57 -6.90 5.69
CA ALA A 400 -25.96 -7.59 4.54
C ALA A 400 -25.98 -9.12 4.71
N VAL A 401 -25.54 -9.61 5.88
CA VAL A 401 -25.36 -11.04 6.17
C VAL A 401 -25.69 -11.33 7.64
N LYS A 402 -26.31 -12.47 7.92
CA LYS A 402 -26.45 -13.05 9.26
C LYS A 402 -25.77 -14.42 9.31
N ILE A 403 -24.87 -14.63 10.26
CA ILE A 403 -24.20 -15.91 10.53
C ILE A 403 -24.60 -16.34 11.94
N GLU A 404 -25.09 -17.57 12.07
CA GLU A 404 -25.48 -18.14 13.35
C GLU A 404 -24.84 -19.53 13.46
N VAL A 405 -24.12 -19.76 14.57
CA VAL A 405 -23.48 -21.03 14.88
C VAL A 405 -23.89 -21.39 16.30
N ASN A 406 -24.55 -22.54 16.45
CA ASN A 406 -24.95 -23.07 17.75
C ASN A 406 -24.31 -24.45 17.93
N HIS A 407 -23.77 -24.68 19.13
CA HIS A 407 -23.27 -25.98 19.54
C HIS A 407 -23.80 -26.29 20.93
N HIS A 408 -24.77 -27.20 21.01
CA HIS A 408 -25.48 -27.58 22.23
C HIS A 408 -26.30 -26.43 22.87
N ASP A 409 -26.89 -26.72 24.03
CA ASP A 409 -27.74 -25.78 24.76
C ASP A 409 -26.88 -24.84 25.62
N VAL A 410 -26.52 -23.71 25.03
CA VAL A 410 -25.71 -22.67 25.68
C VAL A 410 -26.44 -22.07 26.88
N ASP A 411 -27.76 -21.88 26.81
CA ASP A 411 -28.54 -21.28 27.89
C ASP A 411 -28.63 -22.22 29.10
N ALA A 412 -28.82 -23.52 28.88
CA ALA A 412 -28.78 -24.52 29.95
C ALA A 412 -27.37 -24.62 30.58
N ALA A 413 -26.31 -24.54 29.77
CA ALA A 413 -24.94 -24.53 30.29
C ALA A 413 -24.68 -23.30 31.16
N LEU A 414 -25.08 -22.11 30.71
CA LEU A 414 -24.95 -20.86 31.46
C LEU A 414 -25.81 -20.83 32.73
N ALA A 415 -26.96 -21.51 32.75
CA ALA A 415 -27.80 -21.63 33.95
C ALA A 415 -27.19 -22.53 35.03
N GLN A 416 -26.30 -23.46 34.64
CA GLN A 416 -25.59 -24.36 35.55
C GLN A 416 -24.20 -23.83 35.95
N ALA A 417 -23.75 -22.74 35.35
CA ALA A 417 -22.48 -22.11 35.65
C ALA A 417 -22.45 -21.53 37.07
N ASP A 418 -21.32 -21.68 37.76
CA ASP A 418 -21.11 -21.08 39.09
C ASP A 418 -21.07 -19.55 39.02
N PHE A 419 -20.55 -19.00 37.92
CA PHE A 419 -20.49 -17.57 37.64
C PHE A 419 -20.87 -17.29 36.19
N VAL A 420 -21.53 -16.17 35.93
CA VAL A 420 -21.80 -15.71 34.57
C VAL A 420 -21.29 -14.29 34.44
N TYR A 421 -20.49 -14.05 33.40
CA TYR A 421 -19.94 -12.76 33.04
C TYR A 421 -20.57 -12.29 31.74
N GLU A 422 -20.99 -11.02 31.72
CA GLU A 422 -21.50 -10.34 30.54
C GLU A 422 -20.66 -9.11 30.28
N SER A 423 -20.29 -8.89 29.02
CA SER A 423 -19.47 -7.77 28.62
C SER A 423 -19.78 -7.32 27.20
N GLU A 424 -19.71 -6.00 26.99
CA GLU A 424 -19.79 -5.39 25.67
C GLU A 424 -18.45 -4.70 25.35
N TYR A 425 -17.93 -4.94 24.16
CA TYR A 425 -16.72 -4.31 23.64
C TYR A 425 -17.01 -3.64 22.31
N SER A 426 -16.28 -2.55 22.03
CA SER A 426 -16.28 -1.92 20.72
C SER A 426 -14.87 -1.84 20.16
N VAL A 427 -14.74 -2.06 18.86
CA VAL A 427 -13.51 -1.82 18.10
C VAL A 427 -13.79 -0.84 16.98
N HIS A 428 -12.90 0.14 16.82
CA HIS A 428 -13.05 1.21 15.85
C HIS A 428 -12.65 0.76 14.44
N GLN A 429 -13.03 1.58 13.45
CA GLN A 429 -12.63 1.42 12.06
C GLN A 429 -11.12 1.68 11.91
N VAL A 430 -10.40 0.82 11.18
CA VAL A 430 -8.94 0.96 10.98
C VAL A 430 -8.59 0.92 9.50
N GLN A 431 -7.80 1.87 9.05
CA GLN A 431 -7.21 1.89 7.71
C GLN A 431 -5.87 1.14 7.69
N GLN A 432 -5.65 0.37 6.62
CA GLN A 432 -4.50 -0.48 6.40
C GLN A 432 -3.22 0.35 6.23
N ALA A 433 -3.36 1.50 5.56
CA ALA A 433 -2.30 2.48 5.33
C ALA A 433 -1.03 1.84 4.71
N SER A 434 -1.21 1.03 3.67
CA SER A 434 -0.07 0.56 2.87
C SER A 434 0.63 1.75 2.21
N ILE A 435 1.96 1.74 2.20
CA ILE A 435 2.74 2.86 1.65
C ILE A 435 2.53 2.95 0.13
N GLU A 436 2.43 1.83 -0.59
CA GLU A 436 1.94 1.85 -1.98
C GLU A 436 0.41 1.99 -1.99
N PRO A 437 -0.16 3.02 -2.65
CA PRO A 437 -1.60 3.10 -2.92
C PRO A 437 -2.10 1.95 -3.81
N HIS A 438 -3.40 1.90 -4.06
CA HIS A 438 -3.97 1.10 -5.13
C HIS A 438 -3.58 1.72 -6.46
N ILE A 439 -2.95 0.91 -7.31
CA ILE A 439 -2.58 1.31 -8.66
C ILE A 439 -2.78 0.15 -9.64
N VAL A 440 -3.25 0.50 -10.83
CA VAL A 440 -3.48 -0.39 -11.95
C VAL A 440 -2.92 0.24 -13.21
N VAL A 441 -2.16 -0.52 -13.98
CA VAL A 441 -1.84 -0.21 -15.37
C VAL A 441 -2.53 -1.25 -16.25
N SER A 442 -3.39 -0.82 -17.16
CA SER A 442 -4.05 -1.72 -18.12
C SER A 442 -3.72 -1.34 -19.57
N TYR A 443 -3.61 -2.35 -20.44
CA TYR A 443 -3.21 -2.21 -21.85
C TYR A 443 -3.53 -3.47 -22.64
N TRP A 444 -3.53 -3.38 -23.98
CA TRP A 444 -3.63 -4.53 -24.87
C TRP A 444 -2.25 -5.13 -25.14
N ASP A 445 -2.09 -6.45 -24.98
CA ASP A 445 -0.88 -7.17 -25.40
C ASP A 445 -0.93 -7.57 -26.87
N GLU A 446 0.17 -8.16 -27.34
CA GLU A 446 0.37 -8.57 -28.73
C GLU A 446 -0.54 -9.73 -29.16
N ASP A 447 -1.22 -10.40 -28.22
CA ASP A 447 -2.22 -11.45 -28.47
C ASP A 447 -3.67 -10.91 -28.40
N ASP A 448 -3.86 -9.58 -28.43
CA ASP A 448 -5.14 -8.90 -28.23
C ASP A 448 -5.83 -9.28 -26.91
N ARG A 449 -5.05 -9.47 -25.84
CA ARG A 449 -5.59 -9.65 -24.47
C ARG A 449 -5.46 -8.35 -23.71
N LEU A 450 -6.49 -8.04 -22.92
CA LEU A 450 -6.40 -6.97 -21.94
C LEU A 450 -5.53 -7.43 -20.78
N VAL A 451 -4.36 -6.82 -20.65
CA VAL A 451 -3.49 -6.98 -19.49
C VAL A 451 -3.90 -5.99 -18.42
N ILE A 452 -4.04 -6.47 -17.19
CA ILE A 452 -4.28 -5.66 -15.98
C ILE A 452 -3.12 -5.93 -15.03
N ARG A 453 -2.15 -5.02 -15.01
CA ARG A 453 -1.06 -5.02 -14.03
C ARG A 453 -1.51 -4.25 -12.79
N THR A 454 -1.82 -4.95 -11.71
CA THR A 454 -2.43 -4.34 -10.52
C THR A 454 -1.68 -4.70 -9.23
N SER A 455 -1.64 -3.74 -8.30
CA SER A 455 -1.28 -4.00 -6.92
C SER A 455 -2.42 -4.70 -6.17
N THR A 456 -2.55 -6.01 -6.36
CA THR A 456 -3.59 -6.85 -5.72
C THR A 456 -3.00 -8.03 -4.93
N GLN A 457 -3.76 -8.55 -3.97
CA GLN A 457 -3.49 -9.85 -3.33
C GLN A 457 -4.21 -11.01 -4.02
N VAL A 458 -5.12 -10.72 -4.96
CA VAL A 458 -6.12 -11.68 -5.46
C VAL A 458 -6.23 -11.68 -7.00
N PRO A 459 -5.13 -11.89 -7.75
CA PRO A 459 -5.11 -11.69 -9.21
C PRO A 459 -6.10 -12.57 -9.99
N PHE A 460 -6.32 -13.81 -9.55
CA PHE A 460 -7.29 -14.70 -10.17
C PHE A 460 -8.74 -14.22 -9.96
N HIS A 461 -9.01 -13.63 -8.81
CA HIS A 461 -10.33 -13.10 -8.48
C HIS A 461 -10.60 -11.80 -9.24
N VAL A 462 -9.62 -10.90 -9.34
CA VAL A 462 -9.70 -9.72 -10.24
C VAL A 462 -10.05 -10.17 -11.66
N ARG A 463 -9.32 -11.14 -12.21
CA ARG A 463 -9.50 -11.59 -13.61
C ARG A 463 -10.92 -12.08 -13.91
N ARG A 464 -11.55 -12.81 -12.99
CA ARG A 464 -12.91 -13.31 -13.18
C ARG A 464 -13.99 -12.26 -12.89
N MET A 465 -13.73 -11.34 -11.93
CA MET A 465 -14.70 -10.33 -11.52
C MET A 465 -14.79 -9.20 -12.54
N VAL A 466 -13.66 -8.79 -13.11
CA VAL A 466 -13.62 -7.74 -14.12
C VAL A 466 -14.26 -8.18 -15.45
N ALA A 467 -14.12 -9.46 -15.81
CA ALA A 467 -14.57 -10.01 -17.09
C ALA A 467 -16.03 -9.66 -17.47
N PRO A 468 -17.05 -9.94 -16.62
CA PRO A 468 -18.41 -9.56 -16.93
C PRO A 468 -18.62 -8.03 -16.95
N LEU A 469 -17.89 -7.26 -16.14
CA LEU A 469 -18.06 -5.80 -16.07
C LEU A 469 -17.61 -5.11 -17.35
N ILE A 470 -16.60 -5.63 -18.02
CA ILE A 470 -16.03 -5.06 -19.26
C ILE A 470 -16.47 -5.81 -20.53
N GLY A 471 -17.40 -6.77 -20.41
CA GLY A 471 -17.91 -7.54 -21.55
C GLY A 471 -16.87 -8.43 -22.25
N LEU A 472 -15.77 -8.80 -21.59
CA LEU A 472 -14.72 -9.65 -22.18
C LEU A 472 -14.73 -11.07 -21.61
N PRO A 473 -14.51 -12.11 -22.45
CA PRO A 473 -14.35 -13.46 -21.93
C PRO A 473 -13.05 -13.55 -21.11
N VAL A 474 -13.09 -14.29 -19.99
CA VAL A 474 -11.97 -14.46 -19.04
C VAL A 474 -10.64 -14.88 -19.69
N ARG A 475 -10.68 -15.55 -20.86
CA ARG A 475 -9.49 -15.96 -21.64
C ARG A 475 -8.78 -14.80 -22.36
N ARG A 476 -9.45 -13.68 -22.57
CA ARG A 476 -8.91 -12.44 -23.16
C ARG A 476 -8.37 -11.48 -22.11
N ILE A 477 -8.27 -11.91 -20.84
CA ILE A 477 -7.83 -11.06 -19.74
C ILE A 477 -6.65 -11.72 -19.03
N ARG A 478 -5.56 -10.96 -18.88
CA ARG A 478 -4.36 -11.38 -18.16
C ARG A 478 -4.12 -10.43 -16.99
N VAL A 479 -4.25 -10.94 -15.77
CA VAL A 479 -3.90 -10.16 -14.58
C VAL A 479 -2.44 -10.44 -14.20
N VAL A 480 -1.63 -9.40 -14.13
CA VAL A 480 -0.24 -9.45 -13.70
C VAL A 480 -0.14 -8.85 -12.30
N LYS A 481 0.27 -9.67 -11.34
CA LYS A 481 0.49 -9.24 -9.96
C LYS A 481 2.00 -9.16 -9.67
N PRO A 482 2.62 -7.98 -9.81
CA PRO A 482 4.00 -7.76 -9.41
C PRO A 482 4.15 -7.75 -7.86
N ARG A 483 5.28 -7.26 -7.35
CA ARG A 483 5.42 -7.05 -5.90
C ARG A 483 4.39 -5.99 -5.46
N ILE A 484 3.90 -6.14 -4.23
CA ILE A 484 2.97 -5.19 -3.60
C ILE A 484 3.67 -4.50 -2.43
N GLY A 485 3.54 -3.19 -2.32
CA GLY A 485 4.09 -2.32 -1.30
C GLY A 485 3.28 -2.29 0.00
N GLY A 486 2.75 -3.46 0.39
CA GLY A 486 1.82 -3.62 1.51
C GLY A 486 0.38 -3.75 1.02
N GLY A 487 -0.43 -4.52 1.76
CA GLY A 487 -1.85 -4.73 1.44
C GLY A 487 -2.68 -4.94 2.70
N PHE A 488 -2.19 -5.75 3.65
CA PHE A 488 -2.80 -5.91 4.98
C PHE A 488 -4.31 -6.25 4.94
N GLY A 489 -4.74 -6.97 3.90
CA GLY A 489 -6.15 -7.31 3.64
C GLY A 489 -6.88 -6.30 2.75
N GLY A 490 -6.46 -5.04 2.70
CA GLY A 490 -7.11 -3.99 1.90
C GLY A 490 -7.04 -4.22 0.38
N LYS A 491 -6.05 -5.00 -0.07
CA LYS A 491 -5.87 -5.38 -1.48
C LYS A 491 -6.45 -6.77 -1.82
N GLN A 492 -7.38 -7.28 -1.02
CA GLN A 492 -8.10 -8.55 -1.26
C GLN A 492 -9.45 -8.35 -2.00
N GLU A 493 -9.75 -7.12 -2.41
CA GLU A 493 -10.92 -6.77 -3.22
C GLU A 493 -10.49 -6.19 -4.57
N MET A 494 -11.43 -6.17 -5.53
CA MET A 494 -11.28 -5.39 -6.76
C MET A 494 -11.87 -3.99 -6.55
N LEU A 495 -11.03 -2.96 -6.72
CA LEU A 495 -11.39 -1.57 -6.36
C LEU A 495 -11.26 -0.57 -7.50
N ILE A 496 -10.27 -0.72 -8.38
CA ILE A 496 -10.05 0.23 -9.50
C ILE A 496 -9.65 -0.47 -10.80
N GLU A 497 -9.54 -1.80 -10.78
CA GLU A 497 -9.16 -2.58 -11.95
C GLU A 497 -10.20 -2.52 -13.06
N ASP A 498 -11.49 -2.51 -12.71
CA ASP A 498 -12.59 -2.34 -13.65
C ASP A 498 -12.62 -0.94 -14.26
N LEU A 499 -12.40 0.09 -13.44
CA LEU A 499 -12.34 1.49 -13.88
C LEU A 499 -11.19 1.73 -14.87
N CYS A 500 -10.00 1.24 -14.54
CA CYS A 500 -8.83 1.35 -15.42
C CYS A 500 -9.04 0.57 -16.73
N ALA A 501 -9.63 -0.62 -16.64
CA ALA A 501 -9.98 -1.42 -17.82
C ALA A 501 -10.98 -0.69 -18.73
N HIS A 502 -12.05 -0.11 -18.19
CA HIS A 502 -13.03 0.67 -18.96
C HIS A 502 -12.38 1.82 -19.74
N LEU A 503 -11.45 2.56 -19.11
CA LEU A 503 -10.69 3.62 -19.79
C LEU A 503 -9.80 3.08 -20.91
N THR A 504 -9.13 1.94 -20.70
CA THR A 504 -8.32 1.30 -21.75
C THR A 504 -9.18 0.80 -22.91
N LEU A 505 -10.39 0.29 -22.64
CA LEU A 505 -11.35 -0.10 -23.67
C LEU A 505 -11.85 1.11 -24.46
N ALA A 506 -12.19 2.20 -23.78
CA ALA A 506 -12.71 3.41 -24.42
C ALA A 506 -11.66 4.13 -25.28
N THR A 507 -10.40 4.12 -24.85
CA THR A 507 -9.32 4.88 -25.52
C THR A 507 -8.47 4.03 -26.46
N GLY A 508 -8.45 2.70 -26.30
CA GLY A 508 -7.53 1.80 -27.00
C GLY A 508 -6.05 1.98 -26.60
N ARG A 509 -5.75 2.80 -25.59
CA ARG A 509 -4.39 3.16 -25.15
C ARG A 509 -4.09 2.57 -23.77
N PRO A 510 -2.81 2.34 -23.42
CA PRO A 510 -2.44 2.00 -22.06
C PRO A 510 -2.91 3.08 -21.07
N VAL A 511 -3.50 2.68 -19.95
CA VAL A 511 -3.95 3.60 -18.88
C VAL A 511 -3.30 3.22 -17.57
N LYS A 512 -2.73 4.21 -16.87
CA LYS A 512 -2.26 4.14 -15.47
C LYS A 512 -3.27 4.84 -14.57
N PHE A 513 -3.85 4.12 -13.64
CA PHE A 513 -4.86 4.61 -12.70
C PHE A 513 -4.36 4.36 -11.27
N GLU A 514 -4.17 5.43 -10.50
CA GLU A 514 -3.64 5.37 -9.14
C GLU A 514 -4.54 6.18 -8.20
N TYR A 515 -4.85 5.62 -7.04
CA TYR A 515 -5.50 6.39 -5.97
C TYR A 515 -4.52 7.38 -5.36
N THR A 516 -5.04 8.57 -5.05
CA THR A 516 -4.34 9.48 -4.14
C THR A 516 -4.29 8.92 -2.73
N ARG A 517 -3.41 9.43 -1.87
CA ARG A 517 -3.40 9.02 -0.46
C ARG A 517 -4.74 9.35 0.21
N ALA A 518 -5.36 10.49 -0.11
CA ALA A 518 -6.69 10.83 0.41
C ALA A 518 -7.76 9.83 -0.05
N GLN A 519 -7.72 9.39 -1.31
CA GLN A 519 -8.63 8.37 -1.84
C GLN A 519 -8.44 7.00 -1.18
N GLU A 520 -7.21 6.64 -0.75
CA GLU A 520 -7.03 5.45 0.08
C GLU A 520 -7.88 5.51 1.36
N PHE A 521 -8.02 6.67 1.99
CA PHE A 521 -8.80 6.81 3.22
C PHE A 521 -10.32 6.86 2.98
N THR A 522 -10.78 7.43 1.87
CA THR A 522 -12.22 7.63 1.61
C THR A 522 -12.85 6.55 0.72
N SER A 523 -12.05 5.90 -0.13
CA SER A 523 -12.52 5.05 -1.23
C SER A 523 -12.01 3.61 -1.15
N ALA A 524 -10.94 3.35 -0.39
CA ALA A 524 -10.49 1.98 -0.14
C ALA A 524 -11.25 1.32 1.02
N ARG A 525 -10.93 0.05 1.28
CA ARG A 525 -11.64 -0.78 2.28
C ARG A 525 -10.94 -0.75 3.61
N THR A 526 -11.70 -0.55 4.68
CA THR A 526 -11.19 -0.53 6.06
C THR A 526 -11.52 -1.81 6.81
N ARG A 527 -10.85 -2.04 7.94
CA ARG A 527 -11.37 -2.95 8.97
C ARG A 527 -12.72 -2.42 9.46
N HIS A 528 -13.74 -3.26 9.42
CA HIS A 528 -15.08 -2.93 9.91
C HIS A 528 -15.06 -2.73 11.43
N PRO A 529 -15.69 -1.65 11.95
CA PRO A 529 -15.94 -1.54 13.38
C PRO A 529 -16.87 -2.68 13.83
N GLN A 530 -16.74 -3.11 15.08
CA GLN A 530 -17.57 -4.20 15.63
C GLN A 530 -18.06 -3.82 17.02
N ILE A 531 -19.31 -4.19 17.31
CA ILE A 531 -19.89 -4.22 18.65
C ILE A 531 -20.00 -5.69 19.03
N LEU A 532 -19.30 -6.09 20.09
CA LEU A 532 -19.17 -7.47 20.50
C LEU A 532 -19.83 -7.64 21.86
N ARG A 533 -20.88 -8.47 21.93
CA ARG A 533 -21.54 -8.84 23.19
C ARG A 533 -21.19 -10.27 23.52
N PHE A 534 -20.55 -10.46 24.67
CA PHE A 534 -20.17 -11.78 25.17
C PHE A 534 -20.94 -12.10 26.45
N ARG A 535 -21.37 -13.36 26.54
CA ARG A 535 -21.84 -13.99 27.76
C ARG A 535 -21.05 -15.29 27.92
N SER A 536 -20.40 -15.46 29.07
CA SER A 536 -19.60 -16.63 29.40
C SER A 536 -19.87 -17.09 30.82
N GLY A 537 -19.95 -18.40 31.04
CA GLY A 537 -20.11 -19.01 32.35
C GLY A 537 -19.43 -20.36 32.43
#